data_AF-A0A1V9HGP0-F1
#
_entry.id   AF-A0A1V9HGP0-F1
#
_cell.length_a   1.000
_cell.length_b   1.000
_cell.length_c   1.000
_cell.angle_alpha   90.00
_cell.angle_beta   90.00
_cell.angle_gamma   90.00
#
_symmetry.space_group_name_H-M   'P 1'
#
loop_
_entity.id
_entity.type
_entity.pdbx_description
1 polymer ?
#
loop_
_entity_poly.entity_id
_entity_poly.type
_entity_poly.pdbx_seq_one_letter_code
_entity_poly.pdbx_strand_id
1 'polypeptide(L)'
;MFNASDIIHTHTRADLIEDGDLVDVSTLAREAGFKVPVAVTRAVWADCVAWSQDDTKRKRVPQDEEGRLWDVLFMARNFAARNAQANRVPFALHGVQPTYV
;
A
#
# COMPACT_ATOMS: atom_id res chain seq x y z
N MET A 1 17.09 -27.47 17.78
CA MET A 1 16.46 -26.25 18.33
C MET A 1 17.17 -25.08 17.66
N PHE A 2 16.43 -24.14 17.07
CA PHE A 2 17.01 -23.01 16.34
C PHE A 2 17.24 -21.81 17.29
N ASN A 3 18.41 -21.18 17.22
CA ASN A 3 18.85 -20.04 18.01
C ASN A 3 19.11 -18.81 17.11
N ALA A 4 19.45 -17.65 17.69
CA ALA A 4 19.76 -16.43 16.93
C ALA A 4 20.89 -16.63 15.89
N SER A 5 21.81 -17.57 16.13
CA SER A 5 22.87 -17.97 15.20
C SER A 5 22.36 -18.73 13.95
N ASP A 6 21.13 -19.21 13.97
CA ASP A 6 20.50 -19.94 12.85
C ASP A 6 19.64 -19.03 11.97
N ILE A 7 19.62 -17.72 12.23
CA ILE A 7 18.95 -16.73 11.39
C ILE A 7 19.76 -16.56 10.10
N ILE A 8 19.15 -16.91 8.96
CA ILE A 8 19.78 -16.81 7.64
C ILE A 8 19.70 -15.38 7.11
N HIS A 9 18.60 -14.67 7.41
CA HIS A 9 18.43 -13.28 7.02
C HIS A 9 17.44 -12.55 7.94
N THR A 10 17.69 -11.27 8.22
CA THR A 10 16.77 -10.36 8.93
C THR A 10 16.60 -9.12 8.06
N HIS A 11 15.36 -8.73 7.77
CA HIS A 11 15.06 -7.47 7.10
C HIS A 11 14.29 -6.56 8.05
N THR A 12 14.79 -5.35 8.22
CA THR A 12 14.06 -4.28 8.92
C THR A 12 13.04 -3.63 7.98
N ARG A 13 12.12 -2.83 8.54
CA ARG A 13 11.23 -1.99 7.71
C ARG A 13 12.01 -1.07 6.78
N ALA A 14 13.16 -0.54 7.24
CA ALA A 14 13.98 0.35 6.42
C ALA A 14 14.55 -0.41 5.22
N ASP A 15 15.11 -1.61 5.45
CA ASP A 15 15.64 -2.48 4.40
C ASP A 15 14.55 -2.81 3.37
N LEU A 16 13.35 -3.20 3.81
CA LEU A 16 12.24 -3.51 2.90
C LEU A 16 11.77 -2.30 2.07
N ILE A 17 11.96 -1.07 2.57
CA ILE A 17 11.64 0.14 1.81
C ILE A 17 12.75 0.46 0.81
N GLU A 18 14.01 0.28 1.23
CA GLU A 18 15.18 0.44 0.36
C GLU A 18 15.18 -0.56 -0.80
N ASP A 19 14.89 -1.82 -0.51
CA ASP A 19 14.75 -2.91 -1.49
C ASP A 19 13.49 -2.75 -2.36
N GLY A 20 12.54 -1.92 -1.91
CA GLY A 20 11.30 -1.63 -2.61
C GLY A 20 10.20 -2.66 -2.42
N ASP A 21 10.33 -3.64 -1.55
CA ASP A 21 9.22 -4.53 -1.18
C ASP A 21 8.07 -3.77 -0.50
N LEU A 22 8.42 -2.70 0.23
CA LEU A 22 7.50 -1.74 0.81
C LEU A 22 7.64 -0.37 0.11
N VAL A 23 6.50 0.26 -0.16
CA VAL A 23 6.41 1.64 -0.66
C VAL A 23 6.00 2.54 0.50
N ASP A 24 6.86 3.48 0.87
CA ASP A 24 6.51 4.47 1.88
C ASP A 24 5.46 5.45 1.31
N VAL A 25 4.32 5.52 1.98
CA VAL A 25 3.19 6.39 1.60
C VAL A 25 2.83 7.35 2.74
N SER A 26 3.74 7.55 3.69
CA SER A 26 3.49 8.26 4.95
C SER A 26 3.04 9.71 4.74
N THR A 27 3.53 10.39 3.70
CA THR A 27 3.14 11.78 3.40
C THR A 27 1.64 11.90 3.16
N LEU A 28 1.10 11.13 2.21
CA LEU A 28 -0.33 11.15 1.88
C LEU A 28 -1.16 10.45 2.96
N ALA A 29 -0.63 9.41 3.61
CA ALA A 29 -1.29 8.76 4.74
C ALA A 29 -1.53 9.73 5.91
N ARG A 30 -0.59 10.64 6.17
CA ARG A 30 -0.76 11.68 7.20
C ARG A 30 -1.89 12.63 6.84
N GLU A 31 -2.05 12.99 5.57
CA GLU A 31 -3.16 13.82 5.09
C GLU A 31 -4.50 13.07 5.19
N ALA A 32 -4.52 11.76 4.89
CA ALA A 32 -5.65 10.88 5.17
C ALA A 32 -5.88 10.67 6.70
N GLY A 33 -4.98 11.20 7.54
CA GLY A 33 -5.11 11.30 9.00
C GLY A 33 -4.50 10.14 9.79
N PHE A 34 -3.70 9.28 9.18
CA PHE A 34 -2.88 8.33 9.93
C PHE A 34 -1.86 9.09 10.80
N LYS A 35 -1.61 8.57 12.01
CA LYS A 35 -0.70 9.19 12.98
C LYS A 35 0.65 8.47 13.08
N VAL A 36 0.84 7.43 12.30
CA VAL A 36 2.04 6.59 12.27
C VAL A 36 2.56 6.53 10.82
N PRO A 37 3.86 6.28 10.60
CA PRO A 37 4.36 5.99 9.26
C PRO A 37 3.62 4.81 8.64
N VAL A 38 3.24 4.94 7.38
CA VAL A 38 2.48 3.93 6.64
C VAL A 38 3.26 3.52 5.41
N ALA A 39 3.32 2.22 5.17
CA ALA A 39 3.82 1.66 3.92
C ALA A 39 2.80 0.65 3.37
N VAL A 40 2.76 0.54 2.05
CA VAL A 40 2.01 -0.52 1.34
C VAL A 40 3.00 -1.49 0.71
N THR A 41 2.59 -2.74 0.48
CA THR A 41 3.45 -3.68 -0.26
C THR A 41 3.57 -3.26 -1.72
N ARG A 42 4.64 -3.68 -2.39
CA ARG A 42 4.83 -3.49 -3.83
C ARG A 42 3.64 -4.01 -4.65
N ALA A 43 3.06 -5.14 -4.23
CA ALA A 43 1.88 -5.72 -4.87
C ALA A 43 0.65 -4.80 -4.76
N VAL A 44 0.36 -4.26 -3.57
CA VAL A 44 -0.75 -3.30 -3.40
C VAL A 44 -0.50 -2.05 -4.24
N TRP A 45 0.74 -1.56 -4.28
CA TRP A 45 1.09 -0.42 -5.12
C TRP A 45 0.79 -0.71 -6.59
N ALA A 46 1.33 -1.81 -7.13
CA ALA A 46 1.17 -2.17 -8.54
C ALA A 46 -0.29 -2.43 -8.94
N ASP A 47 -1.08 -3.06 -8.07
CA ASP A 47 -2.42 -3.52 -8.42
C ASP A 47 -3.49 -2.45 -8.16
N CYS A 48 -3.27 -1.58 -7.18
CA CYS A 48 -4.29 -0.66 -6.67
C CYS A 48 -3.94 0.81 -6.89
N VAL A 49 -2.66 1.18 -6.90
CA VAL A 49 -2.23 2.59 -6.88
C VAL A 49 -1.67 3.04 -8.22
N ALA A 50 -0.66 2.33 -8.72
CA ALA A 50 0.10 2.68 -9.91
C ALA A 50 -0.84 2.95 -11.10
N TRP A 51 -0.65 4.07 -11.78
CA TRP A 51 -1.43 4.38 -12.97
C TRP A 51 -0.63 5.21 -13.98
N SER A 52 -0.42 4.63 -15.16
CA SER A 52 0.34 5.28 -16.23
C SER A 52 -0.56 5.99 -17.23
N GLN A 53 0.03 6.86 -18.05
CA GLN A 53 -0.68 7.46 -19.19
C GLN A 53 -1.14 6.40 -20.20
N ASP A 54 -0.43 5.28 -20.31
CA ASP A 54 -0.84 4.17 -21.19
C ASP A 54 -2.04 3.42 -20.63
N ASP A 55 -2.19 3.34 -19.30
CA ASP A 55 -3.42 2.85 -18.68
C ASP A 55 -4.61 3.75 -19.03
N THR A 56 -4.45 5.07 -18.90
CA THR A 56 -5.47 6.04 -19.31
C THR A 56 -5.86 5.85 -20.78
N LYS A 57 -4.89 5.71 -21.70
CA LYS A 57 -5.16 5.48 -23.13
C LYS A 57 -5.91 4.17 -23.39
N ARG A 58 -5.46 3.06 -22.78
CA ARG A 58 -6.03 1.73 -23.00
C ARG A 58 -7.41 1.59 -22.38
N LYS A 59 -7.56 2.04 -21.14
CA LYS A 59 -8.80 1.89 -20.35
C LYS A 59 -9.81 3.00 -20.65
N ARG A 60 -9.38 4.11 -21.26
CA ARG A 60 -10.19 5.30 -21.58
C ARG A 60 -10.88 5.90 -20.36
N VAL A 61 -10.25 5.75 -19.20
CA VAL A 61 -10.69 6.34 -17.93
C VAL A 61 -9.56 7.21 -17.42
N PRO A 62 -9.78 8.53 -17.22
CA PRO A 62 -8.80 9.36 -16.56
C PRO A 62 -8.74 8.97 -15.08
N GLN A 63 -7.58 8.50 -14.62
CA GLN A 63 -7.30 8.33 -13.21
C GLN A 63 -5.93 8.92 -12.90
N ASP A 64 -5.74 9.24 -11.62
CA ASP A 64 -4.51 9.76 -11.06
C ASP A 64 -4.03 8.86 -9.91
N GLU A 65 -2.71 8.66 -9.83
CA GLU A 65 -2.09 7.77 -8.84
C GLU A 65 -2.34 8.24 -7.40
N GLU A 66 -2.35 9.55 -7.17
CA GLU A 66 -2.59 10.15 -5.85
C GLU A 66 -4.01 9.88 -5.34
N GLY A 67 -5.03 10.10 -6.18
CA GLY A 67 -6.43 9.81 -5.88
C GLY A 67 -6.67 8.33 -5.66
N ARG A 68 -6.03 7.45 -6.44
CA ARG A 68 -6.08 6.00 -6.20
C ARG A 68 -5.45 5.60 -4.87
N LEU A 69 -4.31 6.20 -4.50
CA LEU A 69 -3.71 5.98 -3.19
C LEU A 69 -4.62 6.51 -2.08
N TRP A 70 -5.28 7.64 -2.31
CA TRP A 70 -6.26 8.21 -1.38
C TRP A 70 -7.41 7.24 -1.11
N ASP A 71 -7.95 6.59 -2.14
CA ASP A 71 -9.01 5.58 -1.98
C ASP A 71 -8.54 4.41 -1.09
N VAL A 72 -7.33 3.90 -1.31
CA VAL A 72 -6.72 2.84 -0.49
C VAL A 72 -6.62 3.28 0.97
N LEU A 73 -6.04 4.47 1.21
CA LEU A 73 -5.81 5.00 2.56
C LEU A 73 -7.12 5.32 3.29
N PHE A 74 -8.07 5.91 2.59
CA PHE A 74 -9.38 6.26 3.13
C PHE A 74 -10.14 5.00 3.56
N MET A 75 -10.16 3.96 2.71
CA MET A 75 -10.79 2.68 3.04
C MET A 75 -10.09 2.00 4.22
N ALA A 76 -8.76 1.91 4.18
CA ALA A 76 -7.98 1.32 5.27
C ALA A 76 -8.25 2.02 6.62
N ARG A 77 -8.26 3.37 6.64
CA ARG A 77 -8.57 4.16 7.84
C ARG A 77 -9.97 3.88 8.35
N ASN A 78 -10.98 3.95 7.49
CA ASN A 78 -12.39 3.79 7.90
C ASN A 78 -12.64 2.42 8.54
N PHE A 79 -12.07 1.36 7.95
CA PHE A 79 -12.19 0.01 8.48
C PHE A 79 -11.38 -0.20 9.76
N ALA A 80 -10.16 0.36 9.84
CA ALA A 80 -9.35 0.32 11.05
C ALA A 80 -10.02 1.03 12.23
N ALA A 81 -10.60 2.22 12.00
CA ALA A 81 -11.29 3.00 13.04
C ALA A 81 -12.50 2.25 13.63
N ARG A 82 -13.18 1.40 12.83
CA ARG A 82 -14.30 0.56 13.26
C ARG A 82 -13.87 -0.71 14.01
N ASN A 83 -12.60 -1.06 13.95
CA ASN A 83 -12.05 -2.31 14.49
C ASN A 83 -10.82 -2.03 15.36
N ALA A 84 -10.93 -1.07 16.29
CA ALA A 84 -9.79 -0.53 17.05
C ALA A 84 -8.99 -1.57 17.88
N GLN A 85 -9.57 -2.72 18.19
CA GLN A 85 -8.93 -3.80 18.96
C GLN A 85 -8.30 -4.87 18.06
N ALA A 86 -8.48 -4.80 16.74
CA ALA A 86 -7.93 -5.77 15.80
C ALA A 86 -6.52 -5.36 15.35
N ASN A 87 -5.63 -6.33 15.22
CA ASN A 87 -4.30 -6.15 14.62
C ASN A 87 -4.31 -6.32 13.08
N ARG A 88 -5.42 -6.82 12.52
CA ARG A 88 -5.64 -6.98 11.09
C ARG A 88 -7.10 -6.74 10.76
N VAL A 89 -7.34 -5.90 9.75
CA VAL A 89 -8.70 -5.57 9.29
C VAL A 89 -8.77 -5.78 7.79
N PRO A 90 -9.53 -6.78 7.30
CA PRO A 90 -9.77 -6.92 5.88
C PRO A 90 -10.75 -5.85 5.40
N PHE A 91 -10.51 -5.31 4.21
CA PHE A 91 -11.46 -4.46 3.50
C PHE A 91 -11.37 -4.76 2.00
N ALA A 92 -12.48 -4.55 1.31
CA ALA A 92 -12.52 -4.65 -0.15
C ALA A 92 -12.27 -3.28 -0.76
N LEU A 93 -11.45 -3.25 -1.82
CA LEU A 93 -11.26 -2.09 -2.67
C LEU A 93 -11.72 -2.46 -4.08
N HIS A 94 -12.64 -1.68 -4.63
CA HIS A 94 -13.13 -1.87 -5.99
C HIS A 94 -12.44 -0.83 -6.89
N GLY A 95 -11.68 -1.29 -7.87
CA GLY A 95 -10.94 -0.41 -8.77
C GLY A 95 -10.65 -1.05 -10.12
N VAL A 96 -10.17 -0.23 -11.05
CA VAL A 96 -9.70 -0.72 -12.35
C VAL A 96 -8.25 -1.14 -12.19
N GLN A 97 -7.96 -2.42 -12.44
CA GLN A 97 -6.59 -2.92 -12.39
C GLN A 97 -5.72 -2.23 -13.46
N PRO A 98 -4.52 -1.76 -13.07
CA PRO A 98 -3.52 -1.27 -14.00
C PRO A 98 -3.11 -2.36 -14.98
N THR A 99 -2.58 -1.98 -16.13
CA THR A 99 -2.07 -2.92 -17.12
C THR A 99 -0.67 -3.34 -16.69
N TYR A 100 -0.47 -4.63 -16.43
CA TYR A 100 0.88 -5.17 -16.29
C TYR A 100 1.59 -5.04 -17.64
N VAL A 101 2.81 -4.50 -17.62
CA VAL A 101 3.76 -4.55 -18.75
C VAL A 101 4.61 -5.80 -18.69
#